data_AF-A0A701VBE9-F1
#
_entry.id   AF-A0A701VBE9-F1
#
_cell.length_a   1.000
_cell.length_b   1.000
_cell.length_c   1.000
_cell.angle_alpha   90.00
_cell.angle_beta   90.00
_cell.angle_gamma   90.00
#
_symmetry.space_group_name_H-M   'P 1'
#
loop_
_entity.id
_entity.type
_entity.pdbx_description
1 polymer ?
#
loop_
_entity_poly.entity_id
_entity_poly.type
_entity_poly.pdbx_seq_one_letter_code
_entity_poly.pdbx_strand_id
1 'polypeptide(L)' 'MDVDPQPPVKEKEDLKKLTELVDQGKYNKRETQQLMATLQDALGEHHPQLKRLQRSIARQELLKGKAQ' A
#
# COMPACT_ATOMS: atom_id res chain seq x y z
N MET A 1 -12.93 5.60 34.56
CA MET A 1 -13.31 5.27 33.16
C MET A 1 -12.03 4.82 32.48
N ASP A 2 -11.86 3.51 32.38
CA ASP A 2 -10.75 2.87 31.68
C ASP A 2 -11.05 2.98 30.18
N VAL A 3 -10.59 4.06 29.56
CA VAL A 3 -10.73 4.25 28.12
C VAL A 3 -9.55 3.55 27.45
N ASP A 4 -9.67 2.23 27.33
CA ASP A 4 -8.77 1.44 26.50
C ASP A 4 -8.83 2.05 25.09
N PRO A 5 -7.72 2.64 24.59
CA PRO A 5 -7.71 3.39 23.36
C PRO A 5 -8.11 2.45 22.23
N GLN A 6 -9.02 2.90 21.36
CA GLN A 6 -9.38 2.22 20.11
C GLN A 6 -8.10 1.63 19.49
N PRO A 7 -8.09 0.34 19.08
CA PRO A 7 -6.89 -0.28 18.55
C PRO A 7 -6.32 0.64 17.46
N PRO A 8 -5.00 0.94 17.49
CA PRO A 8 -4.39 1.73 16.43
C PRO A 8 -4.78 1.06 15.12
N VAL A 9 -5.46 1.82 14.25
CA VAL A 9 -6.08 1.32 13.03
C VAL A 9 -4.99 0.60 12.24
N LYS A 10 -4.94 -0.73 12.32
CA LYS A 10 -3.84 -1.54 11.80
C LYS A 10 -3.65 -1.28 10.31
N GLU A 11 -4.76 -1.08 9.62
CA GLU A 11 -4.78 -0.67 8.21
C GLU A 11 -4.08 0.67 7.94
N LYS A 12 -4.09 1.64 8.88
CA LYS A 12 -3.37 2.92 8.70
C LYS A 12 -1.86 2.74 8.76
N GLU A 13 -1.37 1.91 9.69
CA GLU A 13 0.07 1.58 9.75
C GLU A 13 0.50 0.78 8.53
N ASP A 14 -0.31 -0.21 8.15
CA ASP A 14 -0.09 -1.02 6.96
C ASP A 14 -0.12 -0.16 5.68
N LEU A 15 -1.04 0.80 5.55
CA LEU A 15 -1.09 1.77 4.45
C LEU A 15 0.17 2.63 4.38
N LYS A 16 0.64 3.12 5.53
CA LYS A 16 1.86 3.92 5.60
C LYS A 16 3.06 3.09 5.18
N LYS A 17 3.20 1.87 5.71
CA LYS A 17 4.25 0.92 5.34
C LYS A 17 4.20 0.57 3.84
N LEU A 18 3.01 0.32 3.30
CA LEU A 18 2.83 0.05 1.88
C LEU A 18 3.28 1.25 1.03
N THR A 19 2.93 2.46 1.44
CA THR A 19 3.35 3.69 0.78
C THR A 19 4.87 3.82 0.74
N GLU A 20 5.55 3.60 1.88
CA GLU A 20 7.01 3.64 1.96
C GLU A 20 7.68 2.58 1.08
N LEU A 21 7.12 1.36 1.02
CA LEU A 21 7.64 0.28 0.18
C LEU A 21 7.52 0.62 -1.31
N VAL A 22 6.39 1.17 -1.74
CA VAL A 22 6.15 1.60 -3.12
C VAL A 22 7.07 2.77 -3.51
N ASP A 23 7.23 3.75 -2.63
CA ASP A 23 8.10 4.90 -2.84
C ASP A 23 9.57 4.48 -3.01
N GLN A 24 10.02 3.51 -2.21
CA GLN A 24 11.34 2.88 -2.34
C GLN A 24 11.50 1.98 -3.58
N GLY A 25 10.48 1.87 -4.43
CA GLY A 25 10.48 0.99 -5.61
C GLY A 25 10.43 -0.50 -5.27
N LYS A 26 10.10 -0.85 -4.02
CA LYS A 26 10.03 -2.24 -3.52
C LYS A 26 8.67 -2.90 -3.79
N TYR A 27 7.87 -2.36 -4.71
CA TYR A 27 6.55 -2.90 -5.08
C TYR A 27 6.58 -4.35 -5.62
N ASN A 28 7.74 -4.81 -6.13
CA ASN A 28 7.93 -6.19 -6.59
C ASN A 28 8.19 -7.21 -5.46
N LYS A 29 8.36 -6.75 -4.21
CA LYS A 29 8.58 -7.66 -3.09
C LYS A 29 7.29 -8.39 -2.73
N ARG A 30 7.41 -9.68 -2.39
CA ARG A 30 6.27 -10.48 -1.90
C ARG A 30 5.57 -9.83 -0.71
N GLU A 31 6.32 -9.25 0.24
CA GLU A 31 5.72 -8.59 1.41
C GLU A 31 4.80 -7.43 0.98
N THR A 32 5.21 -6.66 -0.05
CA THR A 32 4.48 -5.49 -0.52
C THR A 32 3.22 -5.90 -1.27
N GLN A 33 3.30 -6.96 -2.07
CA GLN A 33 2.14 -7.53 -2.76
C GLN A 33 1.13 -8.12 -1.78
N GLN A 34 1.60 -8.84 -0.76
CA GLN A 34 0.74 -9.37 0.30
C GLN A 34 0.06 -8.24 1.09
N LEU A 35 0.82 -7.21 1.46
CA LEU A 35 0.30 -6.05 2.18
C LEU A 35 -0.75 -5.29 1.36
N MET A 36 -0.52 -5.12 0.06
CA MET A 36 -1.50 -4.54 -0.86
C MET A 36 -2.79 -5.37 -0.89
N ALA A 37 -2.70 -6.69 -1.03
CA ALA A 37 -3.88 -7.56 -1.06
C ALA A 37 -4.67 -7.51 0.25
N THR A 38 -3.98 -7.59 1.39
CA THR A 38 -4.62 -7.47 2.72
C THR A 38 -5.31 -6.13 2.89
N LEU A 39 -4.68 -5.03 2.46
CA LEU A 39 -5.27 -3.70 2.54
C LEU A 39 -6.44 -3.51 1.58
N GLN A 40 -6.40 -4.13 0.40
CA GLN A 40 -7.53 -4.11 -0.53
C GLN A 40 -8.73 -4.86 0.04
N ASP A 41 -8.52 -5.96 0.74
CA ASP A 41 -9.58 -6.72 1.42
C ASP A 41 -10.14 -5.94 2.63
N ALA A 42 -9.27 -5.35 3.44
CA ALA A 42 -9.66 -4.63 4.65
C ALA A 42 -10.31 -3.25 4.39
N LEU A 43 -9.77 -2.47 3.45
CA LEU A 43 -10.23 -1.10 3.15
C LEU A 43 -11.16 -1.02 1.93
N GLY A 44 -11.25 -2.10 1.15
CA GLY A 44 -11.92 -2.14 -0.13
C GLY A 44 -11.07 -1.61 -1.28
N GLU A 45 -11.27 -2.19 -2.47
CA GLU A 45 -10.61 -1.81 -3.72
C GLU A 45 -10.85 -0.34 -4.14
N HIS A 46 -11.92 0.26 -3.62
CA HIS A 46 -12.29 1.65 -3.93
C HIS A 46 -11.54 2.69 -3.07
N HIS A 47 -10.72 2.27 -2.11
CA HIS A 47 -10.03 3.19 -1.22
C HIS A 47 -9.10 4.15 -2.00
N PRO A 48 -9.22 5.49 -1.79
CA PRO A 48 -8.52 6.47 -2.61
C PRO A 48 -6.99 6.36 -2.50
N GLN A 49 -6.46 5.97 -1.34
CA GLN A 49 -5.01 5.81 -1.18
C GLN A 49 -4.48 4.58 -1.91
N LEU A 50 -5.23 3.46 -1.93
CA LEU A 50 -4.83 2.26 -2.67
C LEU A 50 -4.81 2.52 -4.17
N LYS A 51 -5.83 3.22 -4.70
CA LYS A 51 -5.84 3.63 -6.11
C LYS A 51 -4.65 4.52 -6.48
N ARG A 52 -4.24 5.43 -5.59
CA ARG A 52 -3.04 6.26 -5.81
C ARG A 52 -1.77 5.41 -5.85
N LEU A 53 -1.63 4.45 -4.94
CA LEU A 53 -0.48 3.54 -4.88
C LEU A 53 -0.40 2.65 -6.13
N GLN A 54 -1.51 2.05 -6.54
CA GLN A 54 -1.58 1.26 -7.78
C GLN A 54 -1.18 2.06 -9.01
N ARG A 55 -1.64 3.32 -9.13
CA ARG A 55 -1.22 4.22 -10.22
C ARG A 55 0.28 4.54 -10.16
N SER A 56 0.84 4.71 -8.96
CA SER A 56 2.27 4.94 -8.78
C SER A 56 3.10 3.74 -9.25
N ILE A 57 2.70 2.55 -8.82
CA ILE A 57 3.35 1.28 -9.21
C ILE A 57 3.30 1.11 -10.72
N ALA A 58 2.12 1.21 -11.33
CA ALA A 58 1.93 1.04 -12.78
C ALA A 58 2.80 2.03 -13.59
N ARG A 59 2.95 3.27 -13.09
CA ARG A 59 3.85 4.26 -13.70
C ARG A 59 5.31 3.85 -13.55
N GLN A 60 5.74 3.41 -12.36
CA GLN A 60 7.12 2.97 -12.12
C GLN A 60 7.48 1.75 -12.99
N GLU A 61 6.55 0.80 -13.17
CA GLU A 61 6.72 -0.35 -14.06
C GLU A 61 6.85 0.08 -15.52
N LEU A 62 5.98 0.98 -15.99
CA LEU A 62 6.03 1.51 -17.34
C LEU A 62 7.34 2.26 -17.62
N LEU A 63 7.84 3.02 -16.65
CA LEU A 63 9.12 3.74 -16.77
C LEU A 63 10.31 2.76 -16.77
N LYS A 64 10.25 1.70 -15.96
CA LYS A 64 11.27 0.65 -15.94
C LYS A 64 11.36 -0.09 -17.27
N GLY A 65 10.22 -0.31 -17.96
CA GLY A 65 10.16 -0.94 -19.28
C GLY A 65 10.55 -0.04 -20.46
N LYS A 66 10.57 1.29 -20.27
CA LYS A 66 10.94 2.27 -21.31
C LYS A 66 12.42 2.67 -21.31
N ALA A 67 13.22 2.13 -20.39
CA ALA A 67 14.64 2.41 -20.29
C ALA A 67 15.51 1.51 -21.21
N GLN A 68 14.93 0.95 -22.27
CA GLN A 68 15.60 0.07 -23.23
C GLN A 68 15.64 0.69 -24.62
#